data_AF-A0A1G9DF77-F1
#
_entry.id   AF-A0A1G9DF77-F1
#
_cell.length_a   1.000
_cell.length_b   1.000
_cell.length_c   1.000
_cell.angle_alpha   90.00
_cell.angle_beta   90.00
_cell.angle_gamma   90.00
#
_symmetry.space_group_name_H-M   'P 1'
#
loop_
_entity.id
_entity.type
_entity.pdbx_description
1 polymer ?
#
loop_
_entity_poly.entity_id
_entity_poly.type
_entity_poly.pdbx_seq_one_letter_code
_entity_poly.pdbx_strand_id
1 'polypeptide(L)'
;MRQLITRIDDELHGQLKAKAASENRSMNELVTEALSQVVDGPAGHRTVRRRARASGLLAEVQPPENVLSLDELEAATRGLGRSASEALEADRGDW
;
A
#
# COMPACT_ATOMS: atom_id res chain seq x y z
N MET A 1 4.48 21.53 9.93
CA MET A 1 5.70 20.70 10.10
C MET A 1 6.21 20.83 11.53
N ARG A 2 6.83 19.79 12.07
CA ARG A 2 7.49 19.82 13.41
C ARG A 2 8.97 19.49 13.22
N GLN A 3 9.84 20.10 14.01
CA GLN A 3 11.29 19.88 13.96
C GLN A 3 11.73 19.01 15.14
N LEU A 4 12.64 18.07 14.88
CA LEU A 4 13.31 17.26 15.89
C LEU A 4 14.80 17.63 15.89
N ILE A 5 15.35 17.95 17.06
CA ILE A 5 16.77 18.18 17.25
C ILE A 5 17.28 17.08 18.17
N THR A 6 18.26 16.31 17.71
CA THR A 6 18.87 15.22 18.48
C THR A 6 20.39 15.32 18.42
N ARG A 7 21.06 14.87 19.47
CA ARG A 7 22.53 14.78 19.50
C ARG A 7 22.96 13.44 18.93
N ILE A 8 23.92 13.48 18.03
CA ILE A 8 24.62 12.31 17.47
C ILE A 8 26.11 12.61 17.50
N ASP A 9 26.94 11.56 17.52
CA ASP A 9 28.38 11.71 17.37
C ASP A 9 28.77 12.06 15.92
N ASP A 10 29.99 12.57 15.76
CA ASP A 10 30.52 13.02 14.47
C ASP A 10 30.67 11.88 13.46
N GLU A 11 30.91 10.66 13.95
CA GLU A 11 31.06 9.47 13.11
C GLU A 11 29.72 9.14 12.44
N LEU A 12 28.64 9.04 13.22
CA LEU A 12 27.29 8.79 12.72
C LEU A 12 26.84 9.91 11.78
N HIS A 13 27.12 11.16 12.11
CA HIS A 13 26.82 12.29 11.23
C HIS A 13 27.56 12.15 9.87
N GLY A 14 28.84 11.77 9.89
CA GLY A 14 29.64 11.51 8.69
C GLY A 14 29.06 10.38 7.83
N GLN A 15 28.70 9.26 8.45
CA GLN A 15 28.09 8.12 7.76
C GLN A 15 26.74 8.48 7.13
N LEU A 16 25.88 9.23 7.83
CA LEU A 16 24.59 9.69 7.31
C LEU A 16 24.77 10.61 6.09
N LYS A 17 25.73 11.53 6.16
CA LYS A 17 26.04 12.45 5.06
C LYS A 17 26.56 11.71 3.82
N ALA A 18 27.47 10.76 4.02
CA ALA A 18 28.01 9.94 2.94
C ALA A 18 26.91 9.10 2.28
N LYS A 19 26.05 8.47 3.09
CA LYS A 19 24.91 7.68 2.59
C LYS A 19 23.93 8.53 1.79
N ALA A 20 23.53 9.69 2.32
CA ALA A 20 22.63 10.61 1.62
C ALA A 20 23.22 11.05 0.26
N ALA A 21 24.52 11.36 0.21
CA ALA A 21 25.19 11.70 -1.03
C ALA A 21 25.21 10.54 -2.03
N SER A 22 25.47 9.31 -1.58
CA SER A 22 25.47 8.13 -2.45
C SER A 22 24.11 7.82 -3.07
N GLU A 23 23.02 8.16 -2.37
CA GLU A 23 21.64 7.96 -2.83
C GLU A 23 21.09 9.16 -3.61
N ASN A 24 21.85 10.26 -3.79
CA ASN A 24 21.37 11.54 -4.32
C ASN A 24 20.15 12.11 -3.58
N ARG A 25 20.12 11.94 -2.25
CA ARG A 25 19.00 12.36 -1.38
C ARG A 25 19.45 13.38 -0.36
N SER A 26 18.50 14.17 0.15
CA SER A 26 18.80 15.05 1.28
C SER A 26 18.93 14.23 2.57
N MET A 27 19.80 14.68 3.47
CA MET A 27 19.99 14.01 4.77
C MET A 27 18.70 13.98 5.61
N ASN A 28 17.88 15.03 5.53
CA ASN A 28 16.57 15.05 6.20
C ASN A 28 15.62 13.98 5.66
N GLU A 29 15.58 13.78 4.34
CA GLU A 29 14.74 12.77 3.71
C GLU A 29 15.17 11.37 4.14
N LEU A 30 16.48 11.08 4.09
CA LEU A 30 17.07 9.82 4.55
C LEU A 30 16.71 9.53 6.01
N VAL A 31 16.93 10.49 6.91
CA VAL A 31 16.68 10.33 8.35
C VAL A 31 15.19 10.17 8.64
N THR A 32 14.33 10.95 7.97
CA THR A 32 12.87 10.85 8.16
C THR A 32 12.34 9.49 7.72
N GLU A 33 12.84 8.95 6.61
CA GLU A 33 12.48 7.61 6.16
C GLU A 33 12.96 6.53 7.14
N ALA A 34 14.22 6.58 7.56
CA ALA A 34 14.78 5.63 8.52
C ALA A 34 13.99 5.63 9.84
N LEU A 35 13.68 6.81 10.38
CA LEU A 35 12.83 6.94 11.58
C LEU A 35 11.42 6.39 11.35
N SER A 36 10.85 6.60 10.17
CA SER A 36 9.54 6.04 9.83
C SER A 36 9.58 4.51 9.83
N GLN A 37 10.63 3.89 9.28
CA GLN A 37 10.80 2.43 9.27
C GLN A 37 10.96 1.87 10.69
N VAL A 38 11.68 2.57 11.58
CA VAL A 38 11.82 2.19 13.00
C VAL A 38 10.47 2.23 13.73
N VAL A 39 9.64 3.23 13.45
CA VAL A 39 8.30 3.35 14.07
C VAL A 39 7.31 2.36 13.48
N ASP A 40 7.36 2.13 12.17
CA ASP A 40 6.35 1.34 11.46
C ASP A 40 6.58 -0.19 11.54
N GLY A 41 7.78 -0.67 11.89
CA GLY A 41 8.11 -2.11 11.91
C GLY A 41 8.02 -2.76 10.50
N PRO A 42 8.04 -4.11 10.37
CA PRO A 42 7.78 -4.77 9.08
C PRO A 42 6.41 -4.33 8.57
N ALA A 43 6.41 -3.67 7.41
CA ALA A 43 5.32 -2.80 6.97
C ALA A 43 3.94 -3.49 6.98
N GLY A 44 3.16 -3.21 8.03
CA GLY A 44 1.74 -3.58 8.05
C GLY A 44 0.99 -2.83 6.93
N HIS A 45 -0.07 -3.43 6.41
CA HIS A 45 -0.93 -2.88 5.34
C HIS A 45 -1.26 -1.38 5.50
N ARG A 46 -1.35 -0.89 6.74
CA ARG A 46 -1.64 0.52 7.07
C ARG A 46 -0.55 1.48 6.57
N THR A 47 0.72 1.09 6.59
CA THR A 47 1.87 1.92 6.18
C THR A 47 2.00 1.99 4.66
N VAL A 48 1.82 0.84 3.98
CA VAL A 48 1.74 0.79 2.51
C VAL A 48 0.60 1.66 2.02
N ARG A 49 -0.58 1.55 2.66
CA ARG A 49 -1.75 2.37 2.33
C ARG A 49 -1.50 3.87 2.57
N ARG A 50 -0.83 4.24 3.66
CA ARG A 50 -0.46 5.64 3.96
C ARG A 50 0.52 6.21 2.92
N ARG A 51 1.56 5.45 2.53
CA ARG A 51 2.51 5.87 1.49
C ARG A 51 1.84 6.01 0.13
N ALA A 52 1.07 4.99 -0.28
CA ALA A 52 0.35 5.03 -1.54
C ALA A 52 -0.57 6.27 -1.61
N ARG A 53 -1.29 6.59 -0.52
CA ARG A 53 -2.10 7.80 -0.41
C ARG A 53 -1.28 9.09 -0.53
N ALA A 54 -0.13 9.16 0.15
CA ALA A 54 0.75 10.35 0.11
C ALA A 54 1.42 10.56 -1.25
N SER A 55 1.73 9.46 -1.96
CA SER A 55 2.35 9.48 -3.30
C SER A 55 1.34 9.65 -4.45
N GLY A 56 0.04 9.72 -4.17
CA GLY A 56 -1.01 9.74 -5.20
C GLY A 56 -1.18 8.42 -5.97
N LEU A 57 -0.49 7.35 -5.57
CA LEU A 57 -0.56 6.02 -6.18
C LEU A 57 -1.78 5.20 -5.71
N LEU A 58 -2.57 5.74 -4.78
CA LEU A 58 -3.75 5.07 -4.27
C LEU A 58 -4.98 5.51 -5.04
N ALA A 59 -5.45 4.65 -5.94
CA ALA A 59 -6.77 4.79 -6.53
C ALA A 59 -7.83 4.46 -5.48
N GLU A 60 -8.60 5.46 -5.04
CA GLU A 60 -9.81 5.23 -4.25
C GLU A 60 -10.94 4.89 -5.21
N VAL A 61 -11.23 3.58 -5.35
CA VAL A 61 -12.43 3.12 -6.04
C VAL A 61 -13.59 3.38 -5.11
N GLN A 62 -14.52 4.25 -5.53
CA GLN A 62 -15.78 4.42 -4.80
C GLN A 62 -16.54 3.10 -4.84
N PRO A 63 -16.98 2.56 -3.70
CA PRO A 63 -17.85 1.40 -3.71
C PRO A 63 -19.11 1.75 -4.51
N PRO A 64 -19.64 0.82 -5.31
CA PRO A 64 -20.87 1.07 -6.06
C PRO A 64 -21.99 1.46 -5.09
N GLU A 65 -22.86 2.39 -5.51
CA GLU A 65 -23.96 2.89 -4.66
C GLU A 65 -24.92 1.77 -4.23
N ASN A 66 -25.03 0.73 -5.05
CA ASN A 66 -25.90 -0.42 -4.82
C ASN A 66 -25.05 -1.68 -4.68
N VAL A 67 -24.76 -2.05 -3.44
CA VAL A 67 -24.16 -3.35 -3.10
C VAL A 67 -25.30 -4.24 -2.61
N LEU A 68 -25.54 -5.37 -3.29
CA LEU A 68 -26.47 -6.38 -2.81
C LEU A 68 -25.97 -6.94 -1.47
N SER A 69 -26.87 -7.13 -0.53
CA SER A 69 -26.60 -7.97 0.63
C SER A 69 -26.33 -9.42 0.20
N LEU A 70 -25.72 -10.20 1.09
CA LEU A 70 -25.43 -11.62 0.81
C LEU A 70 -26.71 -12.38 0.47
N ASP A 71 -27.80 -12.14 1.21
CA ASP A 71 -29.09 -12.80 0.98
C ASP A 71 -29.70 -12.42 -0.39
N GLU A 72 -29.60 -11.15 -0.78
CA GLU A 72 -30.07 -10.69 -2.09
C GLU A 72 -29.23 -11.28 -3.23
N LEU A 73 -27.91 -11.38 -3.04
CA LEU A 73 -27.02 -12.02 -4.00
C LEU A 73 -27.34 -13.50 -4.16
N GLU A 74 -27.53 -14.23 -3.05
CA GLU A 74 -27.91 -15.65 -3.07
C GLU A 74 -29.28 -15.86 -3.73
N ALA A 75 -30.24 -14.98 -3.46
CA ALA A 75 -31.54 -15.04 -4.11
C ALA A 75 -31.45 -14.77 -5.62
N ALA A 76 -30.70 -13.73 -6.02
CA ALA A 76 -30.54 -13.33 -7.42
C ALA A 76 -29.74 -14.36 -8.25
N THR A 77 -28.81 -15.08 -7.62
CA THR A 77 -27.95 -16.05 -8.31
C THR A 77 -28.42 -17.50 -8.19
N ARG A 78 -29.53 -17.74 -7.48
CA ARG A 78 -30.08 -19.08 -7.28
C ARG A 78 -30.41 -19.74 -8.62
N GLY A 79 -29.85 -20.94 -8.82
CA GLY A 79 -30.06 -21.73 -10.05
C GLY A 79 -29.14 -21.38 -11.21
N LEU A 80 -28.34 -20.31 -11.12
CA LEU A 80 -27.37 -19.93 -12.15
C LEU A 80 -26.09 -20.79 -12.12
N GLY A 81 -25.89 -21.61 -11.08
CA GLY A 81 -24.64 -22.34 -10.86
C GLY A 81 -24.20 -23.22 -12.03
N ARG A 82 -25.12 -23.93 -12.70
CA ARG A 82 -24.78 -24.79 -13.84
C ARG A 82 -24.36 -23.95 -15.05
N SER A 83 -25.20 -23.01 -15.47
CA SER A 83 -24.94 -22.16 -16.64
C SER A 83 -23.70 -21.27 -16.46
N ALA A 84 -23.46 -20.76 -15.24
CA ALA A 84 -22.24 -20.02 -14.93
C ALA A 84 -21.00 -20.92 -14.98
N SER A 85 -21.09 -22.17 -14.48
CA SER A 85 -19.99 -23.14 -14.58
C SER A 85 -19.68 -23.50 -16.02
N GLU A 86 -20.70 -23.79 -16.84
CA GLU A 86 -20.55 -24.11 -18.27
C GLU A 86 -19.91 -22.94 -19.04
N ALA A 87 -20.32 -21.70 -18.77
CA ALA A 87 -19.73 -20.52 -19.39
C ALA A 87 -18.25 -20.33 -18.99
N LEU A 88 -17.90 -20.55 -17.72
CA LEU A 88 -16.52 -20.45 -17.24
C LEU A 88 -15.62 -21.57 -17.78
N GLU A 89 -16.14 -22.78 -17.95
CA GLU A 89 -15.41 -23.87 -18.62
C GLU A 89 -15.18 -23.57 -20.10
N ALA A 90 -16.17 -23.01 -20.80
CA ALA A 90 -16.01 -22.59 -22.19
C ALA A 90 -14.92 -21.51 -22.35
N ASP A 91 -14.92 -20.48 -21.49
CA ASP A 91 -13.92 -19.41 -21.51
C ASP A 91 -12.49 -19.91 -21.19
N ARG A 92 -12.35 -20.94 -20.35
CA ARG A 92 -11.05 -21.59 -20.09
C ARG A 92 -10.56 -22.47 -21.23
N GLY A 93 -11.45 -22.95 -22.09
CA GLY A 93 -11.11 -23.79 -23.25
C GLY A 93 -10.47 -23.02 -24.41
N ASP A 94 -10.56 -21.69 -24.41
CA ASP A 94 -10.13 -20.81 -25.50
C ASP A 94 -8.74 -20.17 -25.31
N TRP A 95 -7.90 -20.71 -24.39
CA TRP A 95 -6.50 -20.31 -24.17
C TRP A 95 -5.48 -21.38 -24.55
#